data_AF-A0A3N5IH19-F1
#
_entry.id   AF-A0A3N5IH19-F1
#
_cell.length_a   1.000
_cell.length_b   1.000
_cell.length_c   1.000
_cell.angle_alpha   90.00
_cell.angle_beta   90.00
_cell.angle_gamma   90.00
#
_symmetry.space_group_name_H-M   'P 1'
#
loop_
_entity.id
_entity.type
_entity.pdbx_description
1 polymer ?
#
loop_
_entity_poly.entity_id
_entity_poly.type
_entity_poly.pdbx_seq_one_letter_code
_entity_poly.pdbx_strand_id
1 'polypeptide(L)'
;MKKKGVLIGALGAVLALTGPALADHKLEPVGGTETESSIDIDLKLGPKSFRLGGRVFGRDGYAGGAWLNGETRPDGFSLDGRIERDGTAHNFKLNADIDEWVRRAIRWPGVTGL
;
A
#
# COMPACT_ATOMS: atom_id res chain seq x y z
N MET A 1 0.64 -35.21 -22.56
CA MET A 1 -0.46 -34.47 -21.91
C MET A 1 0.12 -33.58 -20.81
N LYS A 2 0.06 -32.25 -20.94
CA LYS A 2 0.64 -31.28 -19.99
C LYS A 2 -0.47 -30.75 -19.08
N LYS A 3 -0.42 -31.02 -17.77
CA LYS A 3 -1.29 -30.36 -16.79
C LYS A 3 -0.56 -29.15 -16.22
N LYS A 4 -1.04 -27.96 -16.57
CA LYS A 4 -0.67 -26.67 -15.99
C LYS A 4 -1.64 -26.36 -14.86
N GLY A 5 -1.13 -25.73 -13.79
CA GLY A 5 -1.94 -24.86 -12.93
C GLY A 5 -2.35 -25.48 -11.60
N VAL A 6 -1.52 -25.29 -10.57
CA VAL A 6 -1.97 -25.06 -9.19
C VAL A 6 -0.90 -24.20 -8.51
N LEU A 7 -1.00 -22.89 -8.65
CA LEU A 7 -0.21 -21.92 -7.85
C LEU A 7 -0.93 -20.57 -7.86
N ILE A 8 -2.22 -20.57 -7.50
CA ILE A 8 -3.05 -19.36 -7.30
C ILE A 8 -3.70 -19.38 -5.90
N GLY A 9 -3.36 -20.35 -5.04
CA GLY A 9 -4.02 -20.49 -3.73
C GLY A 9 -3.49 -19.58 -2.63
N ALA A 10 -2.18 -19.27 -2.62
CA ALA A 10 -1.54 -18.68 -1.45
C ALA A 10 -1.59 -17.14 -1.39
N LEU A 11 -1.83 -16.44 -2.50
CA LEU A 11 -1.89 -14.97 -2.52
C LEU A 11 -3.27 -14.43 -2.09
N GLY A 12 -4.33 -15.25 -2.18
CA GLY A 12 -5.68 -14.85 -1.79
C GLY A 12 -5.91 -14.79 -0.28
N ALA A 13 -5.22 -15.64 0.49
CA ALA A 13 -5.45 -15.75 1.93
C ALA A 13 -4.85 -14.59 2.74
N VAL A 14 -3.77 -13.96 2.26
CA VAL A 14 -3.13 -12.84 2.98
C VAL A 14 -3.88 -11.51 2.74
N LEU A 15 -4.53 -11.34 1.58
CA LEU A 15 -5.39 -10.18 1.30
C LEU A 15 -6.73 -10.21 2.07
N ALA A 16 -7.15 -11.36 2.61
CA ALA A 16 -8.40 -11.48 3.35
C ALA A 16 -8.31 -11.01 4.83
N LEU A 17 -7.11 -10.83 5.37
CA LEU A 17 -6.92 -10.41 6.78
C LEU A 17 -6.81 -8.89 6.95
N THR A 18 -6.72 -8.14 5.87
CA THR A 18 -6.92 -6.69 5.86
C THR A 18 -8.24 -6.40 5.18
N GLY A 19 -9.35 -6.76 5.83
CA GLY A 19 -10.66 -6.28 5.42
C GLY A 19 -10.58 -4.76 5.23
N PRO A 20 -11.15 -4.19 4.17
CA PRO A 20 -11.08 -2.77 4.00
C PRO A 20 -11.89 -2.18 5.15
N ALA A 21 -11.25 -1.38 5.99
CA ALA A 21 -11.95 -0.23 6.54
C ALA A 21 -12.25 0.68 5.34
N LEU A 22 -13.26 0.30 4.54
CA LEU A 22 -14.00 1.23 3.70
C LEU A 22 -14.65 2.18 4.70
N ALA A 23 -13.90 3.18 5.11
CA ALA A 23 -14.46 4.32 5.80
C ALA A 23 -15.54 4.86 4.87
N ASP A 24 -16.79 4.73 5.30
CA ASP A 24 -17.94 5.43 4.75
C ASP A 24 -17.62 6.93 4.89
N HIS A 25 -16.99 7.52 3.88
CA HIS A 25 -16.80 8.96 3.82
C HIS A 25 -18.14 9.58 3.44
N LYS A 26 -19.01 9.71 4.45
CA LYS A 26 -20.23 10.50 4.38
C LYS A 26 -19.81 11.96 4.18
N LEU A 27 -19.71 12.38 2.92
CA LEU A 27 -19.51 13.78 2.54
C LEU A 27 -20.78 14.54 2.90
N GLU A 28 -20.86 15.06 4.11
CA GLU A 28 -21.85 16.10 4.41
C GLU A 28 -21.39 17.40 3.73
N PRO A 29 -22.24 18.06 2.92
CA PRO A 29 -21.87 19.31 2.29
C PRO A 29 -21.83 20.39 3.38
N VAL A 30 -20.62 20.69 3.87
CA VAL A 30 -20.40 21.83 4.74
C VAL A 30 -20.44 23.08 3.86
N GLY A 31 -21.60 23.74 3.85
CA GLY A 31 -21.70 25.12 3.39
C GLY A 31 -20.85 26.01 4.29
N GLY A 32 -19.78 26.56 3.73
CA GLY A 32 -18.89 27.51 4.39
C GLY A 32 -17.90 28.08 3.38
N THR A 33 -17.94 29.40 3.20
CA THR A 33 -17.06 30.26 2.38
C THR A 33 -15.75 29.62 1.91
N GLU A 34 -15.68 29.48 0.58
CA GLU A 34 -14.62 28.84 -0.20
C GLU A 34 -13.24 29.42 0.10
N THR A 35 -12.45 28.66 0.85
CA THR A 35 -11.00 28.65 0.67
C THR A 35 -10.70 27.35 -0.03
N GLU A 36 -10.56 27.38 -1.36
CA GLU A 36 -10.34 26.19 -2.18
C GLU A 36 -9.09 25.45 -1.70
N SER A 37 -9.29 24.36 -0.97
CA SER A 37 -8.24 23.41 -0.66
C SER A 37 -8.25 22.35 -1.75
N SER A 38 -7.10 22.07 -2.35
CA SER A 38 -6.98 21.09 -3.42
C SER A 38 -6.16 19.89 -3.00
N ILE A 39 -6.45 18.75 -3.63
CA ILE A 39 -5.73 17.50 -3.41
C ILE A 39 -5.31 16.97 -4.78
N ASP A 40 -4.01 16.76 -4.97
CA ASP A 40 -3.46 16.06 -6.11
C ASP A 40 -3.21 14.60 -5.74
N ILE A 41 -3.67 13.67 -6.58
CA ILE A 41 -3.39 12.24 -6.43
C ILE A 41 -2.69 11.74 -7.69
N ASP A 42 -1.57 11.03 -7.53
CA ASP A 42 -0.80 10.38 -8.60
C ASP A 42 -0.81 8.86 -8.37
N LEU A 43 -1.25 8.10 -9.36
CA LEU A 43 -1.18 6.64 -9.35
C LEU A 43 -0.48 6.15 -10.62
N LYS A 44 0.60 5.38 -10.43
CA LYS A 44 1.32 4.71 -11.51
C LYS A 44 1.35 3.22 -11.22
N LEU A 45 0.95 2.42 -12.20
CA LEU A 45 0.97 0.97 -12.13
C LEU A 45 1.93 0.44 -13.19
N GLY A 46 2.87 -0.39 -12.76
CA GLY A 46 3.77 -1.17 -13.59
C GLY A 46 3.49 -2.67 -13.43
N PRO A 47 4.04 -3.52 -14.31
CA PRO A 47 3.81 -4.97 -14.25
C PRO A 47 4.21 -5.66 -12.94
N LYS A 48 5.13 -5.05 -12.18
CA LYS A 48 5.63 -5.56 -10.90
C LYS A 48 5.77 -4.45 -9.85
N SER A 49 5.25 -3.27 -10.12
CA SER A 49 5.44 -2.12 -9.25
C SER A 49 4.23 -1.21 -9.24
N PHE A 50 4.09 -0.44 -8.19
CA PHE A 50 3.14 0.66 -8.15
C PHE A 50 3.77 1.86 -7.45
N ARG A 51 3.23 3.04 -7.75
CA ARG A 51 3.48 4.28 -7.02
C ARG A 51 2.16 4.98 -6.79
N LEU A 52 1.87 5.28 -5.54
CA LEU A 52 0.75 6.12 -5.11
C LEU A 52 1.30 7.36 -4.43
N GLY A 53 0.93 8.53 -4.90
CA GLY A 53 1.30 9.83 -4.34
C GLY A 53 0.07 10.67 -4.07
N GLY A 54 0.15 11.51 -3.04
CA GLY A 54 -0.87 12.49 -2.68
C GLY A 54 -0.20 13.77 -2.22
N ARG A 55 -0.73 14.93 -2.65
CA ARG A 55 -0.31 16.25 -2.16
C ARG A 55 -1.54 17.04 -1.80
N VAL A 56 -1.48 17.76 -0.69
CA VAL A 56 -2.56 18.61 -0.21
C VAL A 56 -2.10 20.06 -0.27
N PHE A 57 -2.94 20.92 -0.79
CA PHE A 57 -2.71 22.36 -0.86
C PHE A 57 -3.82 23.06 -0.08
N GLY A 58 -3.42 23.87 0.89
CA GLY A 58 -4.32 24.76 1.63
C GLY A 58 -4.18 26.20 1.14
N ARG A 59 -4.76 27.11 1.92
CA ARG A 59 -4.75 28.55 1.61
C ARG A 59 -3.34 29.13 1.40
N ASP A 60 -2.38 28.65 2.16
CA ASP A 60 -1.00 29.15 2.16
C ASP A 60 -0.10 28.36 1.18
N GLY A 61 -0.71 27.54 0.29
CA GLY A 61 -0.02 26.70 -0.67
C GLY A 61 0.14 25.27 -0.19
N TYR A 62 1.27 24.64 -0.53
CA TYR A 62 1.51 23.23 -0.22
C TYR A 62 1.53 22.97 1.29
N ALA A 63 0.60 22.14 1.76
CA ALA A 63 0.41 21.81 3.17
C ALA A 63 1.11 20.49 3.57
N GLY A 64 1.39 19.63 2.60
CA GLY A 64 2.04 18.34 2.84
C GLY A 64 1.70 17.33 1.77
N GLY A 65 2.30 16.16 1.90
CA GLY A 65 2.13 15.11 0.91
C GLY A 65 2.68 13.79 1.36
N ALA A 66 2.25 12.74 0.71
CA ALA A 66 2.78 11.40 0.93
C ALA A 66 3.00 10.71 -0.41
N TRP A 67 3.96 9.83 -0.47
CA TRP A 67 4.03 8.86 -1.55
C TRP A 67 4.48 7.51 -1.03
N LEU A 68 4.05 6.47 -1.74
CA LEU A 68 4.31 5.08 -1.46
C LEU A 68 4.64 4.38 -2.78
N ASN A 69 5.77 3.71 -2.81
CA ASN A 69 6.20 2.83 -3.89
C ASN A 69 6.20 1.40 -3.38
N GLY A 70 5.68 0.48 -4.18
CA GLY A 70 5.83 -0.95 -3.97
C GLY A 70 6.43 -1.61 -5.19
N GLU A 71 7.29 -2.60 -4.98
CA GLU A 71 7.87 -3.40 -6.06
C GLU A 71 7.97 -4.87 -5.64
N THR A 72 7.43 -5.74 -6.47
CA THR A 72 7.56 -7.20 -6.34
C THR A 72 8.82 -7.67 -7.04
N ARG A 73 9.66 -8.41 -6.31
CA ARG A 73 10.90 -9.01 -6.78
C ARG A 73 10.76 -10.54 -6.81
N PRO A 74 11.64 -11.27 -7.53
CA PRO A 74 11.58 -12.73 -7.58
C PRO A 74 11.71 -13.41 -6.20
N ASP A 75 12.40 -12.76 -5.27
CA ASP A 75 12.77 -13.23 -3.94
C ASP A 75 11.98 -12.53 -2.81
N GLY A 76 11.12 -11.55 -3.13
CA GLY A 76 10.60 -10.65 -2.10
C GLY A 76 9.74 -9.51 -2.61
N PHE A 77 9.54 -8.51 -1.74
CA PHE A 77 8.97 -7.23 -2.12
C PHE A 77 9.69 -6.07 -1.41
N SER A 78 9.69 -4.90 -2.04
CA SER A 78 10.06 -3.61 -1.45
C SER A 78 8.84 -2.75 -1.27
N LEU A 79 8.85 -1.99 -0.18
CA LEU A 79 7.96 -0.87 0.03
C LEU A 79 8.80 0.32 0.50
N ASP A 80 8.76 1.44 -0.21
CA ASP A 80 9.38 2.69 0.22
C ASP A 80 8.39 3.82 0.13
N GLY A 81 8.53 4.78 1.02
CA GLY A 81 7.60 5.89 1.07
C GLY A 81 8.18 7.10 1.74
N ARG A 82 7.46 8.20 1.58
CA ARG A 82 7.71 9.46 2.25
C ARG A 82 6.39 10.01 2.74
N ILE A 83 6.37 10.51 3.95
CA ILE A 83 5.27 11.31 4.49
C ILE A 83 5.87 12.66 4.87
N GLU A 84 5.24 13.72 4.40
CA GLU A 84 5.64 15.09 4.61
C GLU A 84 4.49 15.83 5.28
N ARG A 85 4.77 16.37 6.48
CA ARG A 85 3.81 17.12 7.29
C ARG A 85 4.55 18.27 7.96
N ASP A 86 3.94 19.45 7.94
CA ASP A 86 4.47 20.65 8.62
C ASP A 86 5.94 20.94 8.24
N GLY A 87 6.27 20.76 6.95
CA GLY A 87 7.62 20.97 6.41
C GLY A 87 8.66 19.89 6.77
N THR A 88 8.28 18.86 7.52
CA THR A 88 9.17 17.74 7.86
C THR A 88 8.84 16.52 7.03
N ALA A 89 9.84 16.00 6.30
CA ALA A 89 9.70 14.80 5.49
C ALA A 89 10.34 13.59 6.18
N HIS A 90 9.53 12.56 6.43
CA HIS A 90 9.96 11.27 6.94
C HIS A 90 9.97 10.25 5.82
N ASN A 91 11.13 9.66 5.57
CA ASN A 91 11.28 8.58 4.60
C ASN A 91 11.35 7.25 5.34
N PHE A 92 10.71 6.23 4.78
CA PHE A 92 10.79 4.87 5.28
C PHE A 92 11.03 3.90 4.12
N LYS A 93 11.67 2.79 4.44
CA LYS A 93 11.91 1.71 3.50
C LYS A 93 11.82 0.37 4.22
N LEU A 94 11.05 -0.53 3.63
CA LEU A 94 10.87 -1.90 4.04
C LEU A 94 11.27 -2.80 2.86
N ASN A 95 12.09 -3.81 3.16
CA ASN A 95 12.37 -4.91 2.23
C ASN A 95 12.02 -6.20 2.95
N ALA A 96 11.30 -7.08 2.27
CA ALA A 96 10.92 -8.37 2.80
C ALA A 96 11.28 -9.46 1.79
N ASP A 97 12.15 -10.38 2.22
CA ASP A 97 12.54 -11.54 1.43
C ASP A 97 11.58 -12.69 1.78
N ILE A 98 10.84 -13.17 0.77
CA ILE A 98 9.84 -14.22 0.89
C ILE A 98 10.48 -15.54 1.31
N ASP A 99 11.72 -15.79 0.88
CA ASP A 99 12.44 -17.03 1.14
C ASP A 99 12.67 -17.30 2.64
N GLU A 100 12.85 -16.28 3.47
CA GLU A 100 13.10 -16.49 4.89
C GLU A 100 11.78 -16.55 5.71
N TRP A 101 10.83 -15.66 5.42
CA TRP A 101 9.57 -15.60 6.15
C TRP A 101 8.63 -16.78 5.80
N VAL A 102 8.54 -17.18 4.53
CA VAL A 102 7.71 -18.34 4.12
C VAL A 102 8.33 -19.65 4.60
N ARG A 103 9.67 -19.82 4.52
CA ARG A 103 10.33 -20.99 5.12
C ARG A 103 10.12 -21.04 6.64
N ARG A 104 10.08 -19.89 7.32
CA ARG A 104 9.80 -19.81 8.76
C ARG A 104 8.33 -20.12 9.08
N ALA A 105 7.38 -19.61 8.30
CA ALA A 105 5.95 -19.88 8.47
C ALA A 105 5.58 -21.35 8.20
N ILE A 106 6.17 -21.98 7.17
CA ILE A 106 5.94 -23.39 6.84
C ILE A 106 6.58 -24.34 7.88
N ARG A 107 7.63 -23.89 8.60
CA ARG A 107 8.29 -24.68 9.65
C ARG A 107 7.56 -24.63 11.01
N TRP A 108 6.43 -23.91 11.12
CA TRP A 108 5.62 -23.89 12.33
C TRP A 108 4.76 -25.17 12.41
N PRO A 109 4.80 -25.97 13.49
CA PRO A 109 4.10 -27.26 13.58
C PRO A 109 2.56 -27.19 13.58
N GLY A 110 1.97 -26.00 13.40
CA GLY A 110 0.54 -25.74 13.61
C GLY A 110 -0.30 -25.54 12.34
N VAL A 111 0.29 -25.61 11.13
CA VAL A 111 -0.42 -25.30 9.87
C VAL A 111 -0.86 -26.55 9.09
N THR A 112 -0.44 -27.76 9.50
CA THR A 112 -0.81 -29.03 8.83
C THR A 112 -1.90 -29.81 9.57
N GLY A 113 -2.84 -29.12 10.22
CA GLY A 113 -3.93 -29.76 10.96
C GLY A 113 -5.28 -29.11 10.67
N LEU A 114 -5.78 -29.23 9.44
CA LEU A 114 -7.19 -29.14 9.07
C LEU A 114 -7.43 -30.02 7.83
#